data_AF-A0A960ZJB8-F1
#
_entry.id   AF-A0A960ZJB8-F1
#
_cell.length_a   1.000
_cell.length_b   1.000
_cell.length_c   1.000
_cell.angle_alpha   90.00
_cell.angle_beta   90.00
_cell.angle_gamma   90.00
#
_symmetry.space_group_name_H-M   'P 1'
#
loop_
_entity.id
_entity.type
_entity.pdbx_description
1 polymer ?
#
loop_
_entity_poly.entity_id
_entity_poly.type
_entity_poly.pdbx_seq_one_letter_code
_entity_poly.pdbx_strand_id
1 'polypeptide(L)'
;MRPNDVITLDLARLEKVRRTGGKITFRCPGCAAHGSDRTGNHGVLFLDTAKFTCTVERTHSAEIWRTAGIRQDRPRDLGREREGWKNRELEARTARKREAVADAVLHGRPFIEEQFRWDPADVWEDSPCRLEGDAADDPRGFLASLFPPDAIIWTGHVTQSGDLHAERWRTVGEWQSAALDEIGPMVAPAVWRTGTTRRAAPNVVSAPYVVLDFDGDPAKPPQSPEEVSRHRAASLATIQWLRQGLHWNLAAILDTGSKSLHAWFHDPGKAAIESLRDASRPLGIDAGLIGHPEHPCRLPGQRHQKTGRISRVLWLTDSHPQLSDHL
;
A
#
# COMPACT_ATOMS: atom_id res chain seq x y z
N MET A 1 7.69 -21.01 14.40
CA MET A 1 8.53 -22.04 15.04
C MET A 1 7.62 -23.09 15.63
N ARG A 2 7.82 -24.38 15.34
CA ARG A 2 6.97 -25.44 15.91
C ARG A 2 7.41 -25.72 17.37
N PRO A 3 6.51 -26.14 18.28
CA PRO A 3 6.81 -26.25 19.72
C PRO A 3 7.76 -27.38 20.15
N ASN A 4 8.38 -28.13 19.23
CA ASN A 4 9.12 -29.37 19.55
C ASN A 4 10.54 -29.44 18.98
N ASP A 5 11.14 -28.32 18.54
CA ASP A 5 12.56 -28.33 18.19
C ASP A 5 13.40 -28.32 19.48
N VAL A 6 13.57 -29.51 20.06
CA VAL A 6 14.38 -29.75 21.25
C VAL A 6 15.84 -29.43 20.88
N ILE A 7 16.30 -28.27 21.34
CA ILE A 7 17.69 -27.84 21.17
C ILE A 7 18.59 -28.88 21.81
N THR A 8 19.31 -29.65 21.01
CA THR A 8 20.19 -30.72 21.47
C THR A 8 21.63 -30.23 21.41
N LEU A 9 22.38 -30.36 22.50
CA LEU A 9 23.81 -30.07 22.52
C LEU A 9 24.54 -30.92 21.47
N ASP A 10 25.55 -30.37 20.82
CA ASP A 10 26.44 -31.17 19.97
C ASP A 10 27.40 -32.01 20.84
N LEU A 11 26.97 -33.22 21.14
CA LEU A 11 27.70 -34.16 22.00
C LEU A 11 29.05 -34.58 21.40
N ALA A 12 29.27 -34.45 20.09
CA ALA A 12 30.54 -34.78 19.46
C ALA A 12 31.68 -33.83 19.88
N ARG A 13 31.33 -32.65 20.40
CA ARG A 13 32.27 -31.63 20.89
C ARG A 13 32.59 -31.75 22.38
N LEU A 14 32.03 -32.76 23.06
CA LEU A 14 32.23 -33.01 24.49
C LEU A 14 33.08 -34.27 24.70
N GLU A 15 33.85 -34.30 25.79
CA GLU A 15 34.70 -35.44 26.14
C GLU A 15 34.01 -36.42 27.10
N LYS A 16 34.46 -37.69 27.08
CA LYS A 16 34.02 -38.76 28.00
C LYS A 16 32.50 -38.93 28.06
N VAL A 17 31.82 -38.71 26.94
CA VAL A 17 30.37 -38.82 26.82
C VAL A 17 29.94 -40.28 27.03
N ARG A 18 29.03 -40.50 27.97
CA ARG A 18 28.46 -41.80 28.31
C ARG A 18 26.95 -41.69 28.45
N ARG A 19 26.22 -42.65 27.90
CA ARG A 19 24.76 -42.73 28.03
C ARG A 19 24.41 -43.76 29.10
N THR A 20 23.57 -43.39 30.05
CA THR A 20 23.10 -44.32 31.10
C THR A 20 21.66 -43.97 31.45
N GLY A 21 20.72 -44.82 31.06
CA GLY A 21 19.28 -44.58 31.25
C GLY A 21 18.80 -43.30 30.54
N GLY A 22 18.00 -42.50 31.24
CA GLY A 22 17.41 -41.24 30.75
C GLY A 22 18.35 -40.02 30.72
N LYS A 23 19.66 -40.20 30.92
CA LYS A 23 20.63 -39.11 30.92
C LYS A 23 21.92 -39.46 30.19
N ILE A 24 22.64 -38.43 29.77
CA ILE A 24 23.98 -38.48 29.22
C ILE A 24 24.91 -37.78 30.20
N THR A 25 25.98 -38.45 30.61
CA THR A 25 27.05 -37.85 31.40
C THR A 25 28.25 -37.56 30.50
N PHE A 26 28.98 -36.50 30.80
CA PHE A 26 30.16 -36.10 30.03
C PHE A 26 31.11 -35.30 30.93
N ARG A 27 32.33 -35.10 30.45
CA ARG A 27 33.31 -34.27 31.15
C ARG A 27 32.93 -32.79 31.03
N CYS A 28 32.70 -32.12 32.16
CA CYS A 28 32.38 -30.70 32.19
C CYS A 28 33.60 -29.86 31.78
N PRO A 29 33.54 -29.03 30.71
CA PRO A 29 34.67 -28.22 30.26
C PRO A 29 35.24 -27.27 31.33
N GLY A 30 34.37 -26.64 32.13
CA GLY A 30 34.79 -25.76 33.23
C GLY A 30 35.56 -26.47 34.32
N CYS A 31 34.99 -27.56 34.85
CA CYS A 31 35.70 -28.37 35.84
C CYS A 31 36.99 -29.00 35.28
N ALA A 32 36.99 -29.36 33.98
CA ALA A 32 38.18 -29.90 33.33
C ALA A 32 39.31 -28.88 33.24
N ALA A 33 39.00 -27.61 32.95
CA ALA A 33 39.98 -26.52 32.88
C ALA A 33 40.69 -26.30 34.23
N HIS A 34 40.00 -26.54 35.34
CA HIS A 34 40.56 -26.48 36.70
C HIS A 34 41.14 -27.82 37.20
N GLY A 35 41.20 -28.84 36.34
CA GLY A 35 41.72 -30.16 36.70
C GLY A 35 40.86 -30.97 37.69
N SER A 36 39.63 -30.53 37.95
CA SER A 36 38.72 -31.09 38.96
C SER A 36 37.77 -32.16 38.42
N ASP A 37 37.53 -32.24 37.10
CA ASP A 37 36.77 -33.33 36.46
C ASP A 37 37.70 -34.32 35.74
N ARG A 38 38.35 -35.19 36.52
CA ARG A 38 39.27 -36.22 36.00
C ARG A 38 38.51 -37.44 35.51
N THR A 39 37.39 -37.80 36.14
CA THR A 39 36.58 -38.98 35.84
C THR A 39 35.62 -38.78 34.67
N GLY A 40 35.28 -37.53 34.33
CA GLY A 40 34.45 -37.18 33.18
C GLY A 40 32.95 -37.31 33.44
N ASN A 41 32.50 -37.02 34.64
CA ASN A 41 31.13 -37.26 35.08
C ASN A 41 30.45 -36.04 35.71
N HIS A 42 31.07 -34.85 35.63
CA HIS A 42 30.47 -33.65 36.20
C HIS A 42 29.43 -33.01 35.27
N GLY A 43 29.52 -33.20 33.96
CA GLY A 43 28.50 -32.75 33.02
C GLY A 43 27.35 -33.74 32.90
N VAL A 44 26.10 -33.27 32.94
CA VAL A 44 24.91 -34.10 32.76
C VAL A 44 23.93 -33.41 31.82
N LEU A 45 23.39 -34.15 30.86
CA LEU A 45 22.28 -33.79 29.97
C LEU A 45 21.12 -34.75 30.21
N PHE A 46 19.95 -34.22 30.55
CA PHE A 46 18.72 -34.99 30.76
C PHE A 46 17.96 -35.11 29.44
N LEU A 47 17.69 -36.34 28.99
CA LEU A 47 17.13 -36.59 27.66
C LEU A 47 15.64 -36.27 27.53
N ASP A 48 14.92 -36.28 28.64
CA ASP A 48 13.48 -35.97 28.73
C ASP A 48 13.20 -34.47 28.63
N THR A 49 14.09 -33.65 29.19
CA THR A 49 13.92 -32.20 29.30
C THR A 49 14.89 -31.40 28.43
N ALA A 50 15.89 -32.07 27.84
CA ALA A 50 17.03 -31.47 27.16
C ALA A 50 17.81 -30.43 27.98
N LYS A 51 17.62 -30.43 29.30
CA LYS A 51 18.37 -29.57 30.21
C LYS A 51 19.74 -30.19 30.47
N PHE A 52 20.76 -29.36 30.49
CA PHE A 52 22.10 -29.76 30.90
C PHE A 52 22.60 -28.89 32.04
N THR A 53 23.50 -29.44 32.85
CA THR A 53 24.15 -28.74 33.96
C THR A 53 25.46 -29.42 34.29
N CYS A 54 26.33 -28.70 34.99
CA CYS A 54 27.37 -29.34 35.78
C CYS A 54 26.80 -29.71 37.16
N THR A 55 27.19 -30.86 37.69
CA THR A 55 26.77 -31.36 39.02
C THR A 55 27.56 -30.72 40.16
N VAL A 56 28.70 -30.10 39.86
CA VAL A 56 29.58 -29.46 40.86
C VAL A 56 29.35 -27.95 40.92
N GLU A 57 29.23 -27.27 39.79
CA GLU A 57 29.13 -25.81 39.74
C GLU A 57 28.19 -25.36 38.62
N ARG A 58 27.06 -24.73 38.99
CA ARG A 58 25.98 -24.40 38.04
C ARG A 58 26.40 -23.37 36.99
N THR A 59 27.34 -22.49 37.33
CA THR A 59 27.83 -21.44 36.43
C THR A 59 28.58 -21.99 35.21
N HIS A 60 29.12 -23.22 35.28
CA HIS A 60 29.76 -23.90 34.14
C HIS A 60 28.79 -24.27 33.01
N SER A 61 27.47 -24.09 33.19
CA SER A 61 26.50 -24.30 32.10
C SER A 61 26.78 -23.39 30.89
N ALA A 62 27.28 -22.16 31.12
CA ALA A 62 27.68 -21.27 30.02
C ALA A 62 28.86 -21.82 29.22
N GLU A 63 29.81 -22.49 29.89
CA GLU A 63 30.98 -23.09 29.25
C GLU A 63 30.64 -24.39 28.53
N ILE A 64 29.77 -25.21 29.12
CA ILE A 64 29.20 -26.39 28.44
C ILE A 64 28.53 -25.95 27.13
N TRP A 65 27.72 -24.89 27.18
CA TRP A 65 27.07 -24.34 25.99
C TRP A 65 28.06 -23.77 24.97
N ARG A 66 29.09 -23.04 25.43
CA ARG A 66 30.12 -22.48 24.56
C ARG A 66 30.91 -23.56 23.83
N THR A 67 31.24 -24.66 24.51
CA THR A 67 32.02 -25.77 23.98
C THR A 67 31.18 -26.67 23.07
N ALA A 68 29.98 -27.09 23.49
CA ALA A 68 29.13 -27.97 22.70
C ALA A 68 28.38 -27.21 21.60
N GLY A 69 27.81 -26.05 21.92
CA GLY A 69 26.89 -25.34 21.03
C GLY A 69 25.61 -26.16 20.75
N ILE A 70 24.82 -25.69 19.78
CA ILE A 70 23.61 -26.38 19.31
C ILE A 70 24.01 -27.30 18.16
N ARG A 71 23.60 -28.57 18.23
CA ARG A 71 23.66 -29.49 17.09
C ARG A 71 22.73 -28.96 15.99
N GLN A 72 23.30 -28.33 14.98
CA GLN A 72 22.56 -27.93 13.80
C GLN A 72 22.39 -29.16 12.90
N ASP A 73 21.31 -29.92 13.07
CA ASP A 73 20.96 -31.03 12.16
C ASP A 73 20.55 -30.53 10.75
N ARG A 74 20.54 -29.21 10.55
CA ARG A 74 20.39 -28.60 9.23
C ARG A 74 21.77 -28.25 8.67
N PRO A 75 22.21 -28.86 7.56
CA PRO A 75 23.35 -28.35 6.82
C PRO A 75 23.10 -26.86 6.53
N ARG A 76 24.10 -26.00 6.79
CA ARG A 76 24.02 -24.60 6.38
C ARG A 76 23.91 -24.56 4.87
N ASP A 77 22.70 -24.27 4.39
CA ASP A 77 22.46 -24.01 2.98
C ASP A 77 23.01 -22.61 2.66
N LEU A 78 24.30 -22.58 2.31
CA LEU A 78 25.01 -21.35 1.95
C LEU A 78 24.36 -20.66 0.74
N GLY A 79 23.67 -21.41 -0.13
CA GLY A 79 22.91 -20.86 -1.25
C GLY A 79 21.73 -20.03 -0.76
N ARG A 80 20.92 -20.60 0.12
CA ARG A 80 19.77 -19.91 0.75
C ARG A 80 20.19 -18.74 1.64
N GLU A 81 21.30 -18.87 2.36
CA GLU A 81 21.87 -17.75 3.13
C GLU A 81 22.31 -16.62 2.20
N ARG A 82 23.05 -16.91 1.12
CA ARG A 82 23.50 -15.91 0.14
C ARG A 82 22.33 -15.23 -0.57
N GLU A 83 21.29 -15.97 -0.94
CA GLU A 83 20.07 -15.43 -1.52
C GLU A 83 19.33 -14.52 -0.53
N GLY A 84 19.21 -14.93 0.74
CA GLY A 84 18.65 -14.09 1.78
C GLY A 84 19.43 -12.79 2.00
N TRP A 85 20.75 -12.80 1.85
CA TRP A 85 21.58 -11.60 1.94
C TRP A 85 21.35 -10.67 0.74
N LYS A 86 21.33 -11.21 -0.47
CA LYS A 86 21.01 -10.46 -1.69
C LYS A 86 19.63 -9.81 -1.62
N ASN A 87 18.62 -10.53 -1.13
CA ASN A 87 17.26 -10.00 -0.98
C ASN A 87 17.23 -8.87 0.05
N ARG A 88 17.88 -9.03 1.20
CA ARG A 88 17.98 -7.96 2.21
C ARG A 88 18.74 -6.72 1.70
N GLU A 89 19.80 -6.92 0.93
CA GLU A 89 20.56 -5.83 0.33
C GLU A 89 19.71 -5.08 -0.72
N LEU A 90 18.97 -5.82 -1.54
CA LEU A 90 18.03 -5.24 -2.51
C LEU A 90 16.89 -4.48 -1.83
N GLU A 91 16.30 -5.05 -0.78
CA GLU A 91 15.28 -4.40 0.06
C GLU A 91 15.83 -3.13 0.70
N ALA A 92 17.02 -3.18 1.31
CA ALA A 92 17.66 -2.02 1.92
C ALA A 92 17.98 -0.92 0.90
N ARG A 93 18.46 -1.29 -0.30
CA ARG A 93 18.69 -0.34 -1.40
C ARG A 93 17.40 0.31 -1.86
N THR A 94 16.34 -0.48 -2.01
CA THR A 94 15.01 0.02 -2.41
C THR A 94 14.42 0.95 -1.35
N ALA A 95 14.56 0.60 -0.06
CA ALA A 95 14.13 1.45 1.06
C ALA A 95 14.88 2.79 1.09
N ARG A 96 16.21 2.78 0.92
CA ARG A 96 17.01 4.01 0.83
C ARG A 96 16.62 4.89 -0.35
N LYS A 97 16.33 4.28 -1.52
CA LYS A 97 15.85 5.03 -2.69
C LYS A 97 14.52 5.71 -2.39
N ARG A 98 13.58 4.99 -1.77
CA ARG A 98 12.27 5.53 -1.36
C ARG A 98 12.40 6.67 -0.36
N GLU A 99 13.25 6.51 0.65
CA GLU A 99 13.51 7.54 1.65
C GLU A 99 14.10 8.79 1.02
N ALA A 100 15.07 8.65 0.10
CA ALA A 100 15.65 9.78 -0.62
C ALA A 100 14.63 10.50 -1.51
N VAL A 101 13.73 9.78 -2.17
CA VAL A 101 12.63 10.38 -2.95
C VAL A 101 11.67 11.12 -2.02
N ALA A 102 11.26 10.50 -0.93
CA ALA A 102 10.35 11.12 0.03
C ALA A 102 10.94 12.39 0.65
N ASP A 103 12.23 12.36 0.99
CA ASP A 103 12.97 13.50 1.51
C ASP A 103 13.06 14.65 0.49
N ALA A 104 13.43 14.33 -0.76
CA ALA A 104 13.48 15.32 -1.84
C ALA A 104 12.12 15.98 -2.09
N VAL A 105 11.03 15.19 -2.04
CA VAL A 105 9.66 15.69 -2.20
C VAL A 105 9.25 16.56 -1.02
N LEU A 106 9.54 16.16 0.22
CA LEU A 106 9.25 16.95 1.42
C LEU A 106 9.92 18.33 1.36
N HIS A 107 11.18 18.38 0.93
CA HIS A 107 11.92 19.64 0.79
C HIS A 107 11.49 20.46 -0.44
N GLY A 108 11.08 19.81 -1.53
CA GLY A 108 10.60 20.48 -2.74
C GLY A 108 9.14 20.95 -2.67
N ARG A 109 8.34 20.39 -1.76
CA ARG A 109 6.90 20.67 -1.66
C ARG A 109 6.56 22.15 -1.42
N PRO A 110 7.24 22.90 -0.54
CA PRO A 110 6.98 24.34 -0.39
C PRO A 110 7.16 25.12 -1.70
N PHE A 111 8.17 24.76 -2.51
CA PHE A 111 8.38 25.36 -3.83
C PHE A 111 7.24 25.02 -4.79
N ILE A 112 6.74 23.77 -4.77
CA ILE A 112 5.57 23.37 -5.55
C ILE A 112 4.34 24.18 -5.14
N GLU A 113 4.07 24.29 -3.84
CA GLU A 113 2.91 25.01 -3.29
C GLU A 113 2.95 26.50 -3.64
N GLU A 114 4.13 27.12 -3.66
CA GLU A 114 4.30 28.53 -4.01
C GLU A 114 4.20 28.76 -5.53
N GLN A 115 4.95 28.00 -6.34
CA GLN A 115 5.04 28.22 -7.79
C GLN A 115 3.77 27.81 -8.54
N PHE A 116 3.09 26.77 -8.07
CA PHE A 116 1.90 26.22 -8.74
C PHE A 116 0.62 26.51 -7.95
N ARG A 117 0.62 27.56 -7.11
CA ARG A 117 -0.58 27.98 -6.39
C ARG A 117 -1.74 28.14 -7.37
N TRP A 118 -2.85 27.47 -7.07
CA TRP A 118 -4.04 27.47 -7.91
C TRP A 118 -5.25 27.69 -6.99
N ASP A 119 -5.68 28.95 -6.89
CA ASP A 119 -6.75 29.32 -5.98
C ASP A 119 -8.08 28.71 -6.47
N PRO A 120 -9.03 28.37 -5.58
CA PRO A 120 -10.28 27.71 -6.00
C PRO A 120 -11.09 28.47 -7.05
N ALA A 121 -11.00 29.81 -7.06
CA ALA A 121 -11.62 30.65 -8.08
C ALA A 121 -10.93 30.46 -9.44
N ASP A 122 -9.59 30.40 -9.47
CA ASP A 122 -8.82 30.15 -10.70
C ASP A 122 -9.07 28.74 -11.22
N VAL A 123 -9.20 27.74 -10.34
CA VAL A 123 -9.57 26.37 -10.74
C VAL A 123 -10.90 26.38 -11.49
N TRP A 124 -11.88 27.12 -10.98
CA TRP A 124 -13.17 27.26 -11.63
C TRP A 124 -13.07 27.99 -12.98
N GLU A 125 -12.37 29.13 -13.02
CA GLU A 125 -12.22 29.92 -14.25
C GLU A 125 -11.43 29.18 -15.33
N ASP A 126 -10.42 28.40 -14.95
CA ASP A 126 -9.58 27.58 -15.81
C ASP A 126 -10.28 26.29 -16.28
N SER A 127 -11.44 25.93 -15.72
CA SER A 127 -12.20 24.73 -16.13
C SER A 127 -12.71 24.90 -17.56
N PRO A 128 -12.29 24.04 -18.51
CA PRO A 128 -12.79 24.08 -19.89
C PRO A 128 -14.31 23.95 -19.98
N CYS A 129 -14.91 23.10 -19.14
CA CYS A 129 -16.34 22.98 -19.00
C CYS A 129 -16.87 23.90 -17.89
N ARG A 130 -17.90 24.71 -18.19
CA ARG A 130 -18.60 25.55 -17.21
C ARG A 130 -19.70 24.74 -16.52
N LEU A 131 -19.51 24.49 -15.21
CA LEU A 131 -20.31 23.54 -14.43
C LEU A 131 -21.38 24.25 -13.59
N GLU A 132 -22.24 25.06 -14.20
CA GLU A 132 -23.16 25.91 -13.45
C GLU A 132 -24.27 25.13 -12.70
N GLY A 133 -24.57 25.57 -11.48
CA GLY A 133 -25.67 25.04 -10.67
C GLY A 133 -25.55 23.54 -10.39
N ASP A 134 -26.62 22.80 -10.65
CA ASP A 134 -26.71 21.36 -10.38
C ASP A 134 -25.78 20.52 -11.29
N ALA A 135 -25.25 21.10 -12.37
CA ALA A 135 -24.34 20.37 -13.28
C ALA A 135 -23.04 19.95 -12.60
N ALA A 136 -22.54 20.73 -11.63
CA ALA A 136 -21.36 20.36 -10.83
C ALA A 136 -21.62 19.16 -9.90
N ASP A 137 -22.89 18.92 -9.57
CA ASP A 137 -23.32 17.89 -8.64
C ASP A 137 -23.94 16.68 -9.40
N ASP A 138 -24.08 16.72 -10.74
CA ASP A 138 -24.73 15.65 -11.51
C ASP A 138 -23.74 14.52 -11.89
N PRO A 139 -23.90 13.30 -11.33
CA PRO A 139 -23.05 12.17 -11.68
C PRO A 139 -23.20 11.73 -13.15
N ARG A 140 -24.35 11.97 -13.79
CA ARG A 140 -24.60 11.55 -15.18
C ARG A 140 -23.74 12.35 -16.15
N GLY A 141 -23.76 13.68 -15.99
CA GLY A 141 -22.93 14.58 -16.79
C GLY A 141 -21.45 14.27 -16.61
N PHE A 142 -21.01 14.08 -15.36
CA PHE A 142 -19.63 13.71 -15.05
C PHE A 142 -19.17 12.42 -15.73
N LEU A 143 -19.98 11.35 -15.66
CA LEU A 143 -19.68 10.08 -16.31
C LEU A 143 -19.63 10.21 -17.84
N ALA A 144 -20.61 10.93 -18.42
CA ALA A 144 -20.68 11.17 -19.86
C ALA A 144 -19.52 12.02 -20.39
N SER A 145 -18.95 12.92 -19.59
CA SER A 145 -17.77 13.69 -19.99
C SER A 145 -16.47 12.88 -19.96
N LEU A 146 -16.39 11.83 -19.13
CA LEU A 146 -15.17 11.04 -18.96
C LEU A 146 -15.12 9.77 -19.81
N PHE A 147 -16.26 9.13 -20.08
CA PHE A 147 -16.28 7.83 -20.74
C PHE A 147 -17.14 7.89 -22.01
N PRO A 148 -16.81 7.10 -23.05
CA PRO A 148 -17.63 7.05 -24.25
C PRO A 148 -18.99 6.40 -23.92
N PRO A 149 -20.08 6.74 -24.65
CA PRO A 149 -21.43 6.30 -24.32
C PRO A 149 -21.62 4.78 -24.21
N ASP A 150 -20.84 4.00 -24.96
CA ASP A 150 -20.89 2.53 -25.01
C ASP A 150 -19.97 1.85 -24.00
N ALA A 151 -19.09 2.58 -23.31
CA ALA A 151 -18.24 2.00 -22.28
C ALA A 151 -19.07 1.47 -21.11
N ILE A 152 -18.84 0.21 -20.77
CA ILE A 152 -19.42 -0.40 -19.57
C ILE A 152 -18.62 0.05 -18.36
N ILE A 153 -19.28 0.74 -17.43
CA ILE A 153 -18.70 1.23 -16.18
C ILE A 153 -19.45 0.69 -14.97
N TRP A 154 -18.74 0.59 -13.86
CA TRP A 154 -19.31 0.21 -12.58
C TRP A 154 -19.69 1.45 -11.76
N THR A 155 -20.94 1.52 -11.28
CA THR A 155 -21.33 2.48 -10.23
C THR A 155 -22.04 1.78 -9.09
N GLY A 156 -21.75 2.14 -7.84
CA GLY A 156 -22.32 1.44 -6.68
C GLY A 156 -21.71 1.85 -5.34
N HIS A 157 -22.13 1.16 -4.28
CA HIS A 157 -21.47 1.17 -2.98
C HIS A 157 -20.23 0.27 -3.00
N VAL A 158 -19.28 0.50 -2.09
CA VAL A 158 -18.01 -0.25 -2.02
C VAL A 158 -18.21 -1.77 -1.99
N THR A 159 -19.28 -2.26 -1.36
CA THR A 159 -19.60 -3.70 -1.23
C THR A 159 -20.44 -4.27 -2.37
N GLN A 160 -20.93 -3.45 -3.30
CA GLN A 160 -21.80 -3.89 -4.39
C GLN A 160 -20.99 -4.45 -5.56
N SER A 161 -20.49 -5.67 -5.38
CA SER A 161 -19.81 -6.46 -6.40
C SER A 161 -20.17 -7.93 -6.22
N GLY A 162 -20.34 -8.65 -7.34
CA GLY A 162 -20.80 -10.03 -7.40
C GLY A 162 -22.10 -10.17 -8.20
N ASP A 163 -22.54 -11.40 -8.41
CA ASP A 163 -23.67 -11.71 -9.30
C ASP A 163 -25.01 -11.07 -8.85
N LEU A 164 -25.16 -10.83 -7.54
CA LEU A 164 -26.33 -10.13 -6.97
C LEU A 164 -26.36 -8.62 -7.28
N HIS A 165 -25.28 -8.09 -7.85
CA HIS A 165 -25.08 -6.67 -8.16
C HIS A 165 -24.75 -6.47 -9.65
N ALA A 166 -25.14 -7.41 -10.51
CA ALA A 166 -24.87 -7.35 -11.94
C ALA A 166 -25.40 -6.06 -12.59
N GLU A 167 -26.49 -5.49 -12.05
CA GLU A 167 -27.09 -4.23 -12.50
C GLU A 167 -26.18 -3.00 -12.32
N ARG A 168 -25.08 -3.15 -11.58
CA ARG A 168 -24.07 -2.10 -11.36
C ARG A 168 -23.11 -1.91 -12.53
N TRP A 169 -23.12 -2.82 -13.51
CA TRP A 169 -22.37 -2.69 -14.76
C TRP A 169 -23.32 -2.33 -15.90
N ARG A 170 -23.33 -1.06 -16.26
CA ARG A 170 -24.12 -0.52 -17.38
C ARG A 170 -23.22 0.34 -18.25
N THR A 171 -23.63 0.51 -19.49
CA THR A 171 -23.03 1.51 -20.38
C THR A 171 -23.21 2.91 -19.82
N VAL A 172 -22.33 3.83 -20.20
CA VAL A 172 -22.45 5.25 -19.82
C VAL A 172 -23.77 5.84 -20.31
N GLY A 173 -24.22 5.50 -21.51
CA GLY A 173 -25.51 5.98 -22.05
C GLY A 173 -26.72 5.50 -21.24
N GLU A 174 -26.67 4.28 -20.71
CA GLU A 174 -27.68 3.77 -19.78
C GLU A 174 -27.65 4.50 -18.44
N TRP A 175 -26.46 4.79 -17.90
CA TRP A 175 -26.34 5.59 -16.66
C TRP A 175 -26.79 7.03 -16.85
N GLN A 176 -26.51 7.63 -18.01
CA GLN A 176 -26.95 8.98 -18.34
C GLN A 176 -28.48 9.10 -18.36
N SER A 177 -29.17 8.02 -18.73
CA SER A 177 -30.64 7.95 -18.77
C SER A 177 -31.26 7.44 -17.46
N ALA A 178 -30.45 6.97 -16.51
CA ALA A 178 -30.93 6.41 -15.26
C ALA A 178 -31.48 7.50 -14.30
N ALA A 179 -32.39 7.09 -13.41
CA ALA A 179 -32.79 7.92 -12.29
C ALA A 179 -31.61 8.13 -11.33
N LEU A 180 -31.53 9.29 -10.68
CA LEU A 180 -30.39 9.64 -9.83
C LEU A 180 -30.21 8.69 -8.63
N ASP A 181 -31.29 8.10 -8.13
CA ASP A 181 -31.28 7.14 -7.03
C ASP A 181 -30.84 5.72 -7.45
N GLU A 182 -30.81 5.42 -8.75
CA GLU A 182 -30.22 4.18 -9.26
C GLU A 182 -28.69 4.24 -9.29
N ILE A 183 -28.13 5.44 -9.49
CA ILE A 183 -26.69 5.67 -9.61
C ILE A 183 -26.05 5.59 -8.23
N GLY A 184 -25.09 4.68 -8.09
CA GLY A 184 -24.40 4.51 -6.82
C GLY A 184 -23.51 5.70 -6.43
N PRO A 185 -23.06 5.79 -5.16
CA PRO A 185 -22.25 6.91 -4.70
C PRO A 185 -20.79 6.89 -5.20
N MET A 186 -20.36 5.80 -5.81
CA MET A 186 -18.99 5.60 -6.24
C MET A 186 -18.95 5.06 -7.67
N VAL A 187 -17.82 5.30 -8.34
CA VAL A 187 -17.46 4.79 -9.67
C VAL A 187 -16.05 4.20 -9.61
N ALA A 188 -15.79 3.16 -10.40
CA ALA A 188 -14.42 2.70 -10.63
C ALA A 188 -13.87 3.36 -11.90
N PRO A 189 -12.65 3.94 -11.91
CA PRO A 189 -12.09 4.66 -13.06
C PRO A 189 -11.64 3.72 -14.20
N ALA A 190 -12.51 2.81 -14.62
CA ALA A 190 -12.21 1.70 -15.51
C ALA A 190 -13.38 1.36 -16.42
N VAL A 191 -13.06 0.88 -17.62
CA VAL A 191 -14.01 0.25 -18.54
C VAL A 191 -13.94 -1.27 -18.37
N TRP A 192 -15.09 -1.93 -18.34
CA TRP A 192 -15.24 -3.31 -17.92
C TRP A 192 -15.62 -4.24 -19.08
N ARG A 193 -15.25 -5.51 -18.97
CA ARG A 193 -15.70 -6.54 -19.92
C ARG A 193 -17.21 -6.71 -19.82
N THR A 194 -17.87 -6.87 -20.98
CA THR A 194 -19.29 -7.21 -21.05
C THR A 194 -19.61 -8.48 -20.27
N GLY A 195 -20.71 -8.45 -19.51
CA GLY A 195 -21.17 -9.58 -18.70
C GLY A 195 -20.39 -9.79 -17.40
N THR A 196 -19.44 -8.91 -17.05
CA THR A 196 -18.79 -8.99 -15.74
C THR A 196 -19.74 -8.57 -14.62
N THR A 197 -19.59 -9.21 -13.48
CA THR A 197 -20.29 -8.91 -12.23
C THR A 197 -19.33 -8.64 -11.10
N ARG A 198 -18.01 -8.61 -11.35
CA ARG A 198 -16.98 -8.55 -10.29
C ARG A 198 -16.03 -7.41 -10.53
N ARG A 199 -15.92 -6.54 -9.52
CA ARG A 199 -14.99 -5.41 -9.51
C ARG A 199 -13.58 -5.89 -9.16
N ALA A 200 -12.89 -6.46 -10.14
CA ALA A 200 -11.54 -7.00 -10.01
C ALA A 200 -10.69 -6.67 -11.25
N ALA A 201 -9.40 -6.42 -11.06
CA ALA A 201 -8.47 -6.02 -12.12
C ALA A 201 -8.52 -6.91 -13.40
N PRO A 202 -8.65 -8.27 -13.32
CA PRO A 202 -8.74 -9.10 -14.53
C PRO A 202 -9.98 -8.83 -15.40
N ASN A 203 -11.01 -8.16 -14.89
CA ASN A 203 -12.24 -7.83 -15.63
C ASN A 203 -12.21 -6.44 -16.26
N VAL A 204 -11.16 -5.67 -16.01
CA VAL A 204 -10.93 -4.37 -16.64
C VAL A 204 -10.47 -4.58 -18.09
N VAL A 205 -11.13 -3.90 -19.02
CA VAL A 205 -10.75 -3.81 -20.44
C VAL A 205 -9.72 -2.71 -20.63
N SER A 206 -9.99 -1.53 -20.08
CA SER A 206 -9.08 -0.39 -20.09
C SER A 206 -9.23 0.45 -18.82
N ALA A 207 -8.15 1.11 -18.43
CA ALA A 207 -8.09 2.05 -17.32
C ALA A 207 -7.66 3.41 -17.85
N PRO A 208 -8.56 4.17 -18.49
CA PRO A 208 -8.20 5.43 -19.14
C PRO A 208 -7.73 6.49 -18.14
N TYR A 209 -8.04 6.32 -16.86
CA TYR A 209 -7.76 7.28 -15.81
C TYR A 209 -7.01 6.69 -14.63
N VAL A 210 -6.12 7.49 -14.06
CA VAL A 210 -5.57 7.33 -12.72
C VAL A 210 -6.19 8.39 -11.82
N VAL A 211 -6.78 7.94 -10.71
CA VAL A 211 -7.37 8.83 -9.70
C VAL A 211 -6.40 8.97 -8.53
N LEU A 212 -6.01 10.20 -8.24
CA LEU A 212 -5.20 10.56 -7.09
C LEU A 212 -6.11 11.13 -6.00
N ASP A 213 -6.16 10.47 -4.84
CA ASP A 213 -6.93 10.92 -3.68
C ASP A 213 -6.03 11.72 -2.74
N PHE A 214 -6.23 13.03 -2.70
CA PHE A 214 -5.49 13.95 -1.85
C PHE A 214 -6.14 14.04 -0.46
N ASP A 215 -6.03 12.98 0.36
CA ASP A 215 -6.62 12.92 1.71
C ASP A 215 -5.69 13.46 2.82
N GLY A 216 -4.44 13.82 2.49
CA GLY A 216 -3.43 14.29 3.44
C GLY A 216 -2.69 13.16 4.15
N ASP A 217 -1.86 13.47 5.16
CA ASP A 217 -1.15 12.44 5.94
C ASP A 217 -2.12 11.72 6.88
N PRO A 218 -2.34 10.40 6.75
CA PRO A 218 -3.21 9.66 7.65
C PRO A 218 -2.76 9.71 9.11
N ALA A 219 -1.45 9.93 9.35
CA ALA A 219 -0.91 10.06 10.70
C ALA A 219 -1.20 11.44 11.34
N LYS A 220 -1.47 12.46 10.52
CA LYS A 220 -1.75 13.84 10.94
C LYS A 220 -2.85 14.43 10.08
N PRO A 221 -4.09 13.92 10.19
CA PRO A 221 -5.20 14.46 9.41
C PRO A 221 -5.49 15.91 9.85
N PRO A 222 -5.87 16.80 8.92
CA PRO A 222 -6.28 18.16 9.28
C PRO A 222 -7.51 18.10 10.19
N GLN A 223 -7.45 18.82 11.31
CA GLN A 223 -8.47 18.82 12.36
C GLN A 223 -9.26 20.12 12.42
N SER A 224 -8.66 21.24 11.99
CA SER A 224 -9.34 22.55 11.95
C SER A 224 -9.82 22.91 10.53
N PRO A 225 -10.83 23.80 10.40
CA PRO A 225 -11.24 24.35 9.10
C PRO A 225 -10.08 25.01 8.33
N GLU A 226 -9.18 25.71 9.02
CA GLU A 226 -8.00 26.35 8.45
C GLU A 226 -6.99 25.32 7.95
N GLU A 227 -6.78 24.24 8.70
CA GLU A 227 -5.94 23.12 8.28
C GLU A 227 -6.51 22.40 7.04
N VAL A 228 -7.83 22.21 7.01
CA VAL A 228 -8.52 21.66 5.83
C VAL A 228 -8.37 22.59 4.63
N SER A 229 -8.53 23.91 4.81
CA SER A 229 -8.36 24.89 3.75
C SER A 229 -6.93 24.88 3.19
N ARG A 230 -5.92 24.89 4.07
CA ARG A 230 -4.50 24.81 3.69
C ARG A 230 -4.14 23.50 3.00
N HIS A 231 -4.65 22.36 3.50
CA HIS A 231 -4.47 21.06 2.86
C HIS A 231 -5.05 21.04 1.44
N ARG A 232 -6.25 21.58 1.26
CA ARG A 232 -6.88 21.67 -0.06
C ARG A 232 -6.11 22.59 -1.01
N ALA A 233 -5.64 23.75 -0.54
CA ALA A 233 -4.81 24.65 -1.34
C ALA A 233 -3.49 23.98 -1.80
N ALA A 234 -2.81 23.27 -0.89
CA ALA A 234 -1.62 22.48 -1.22
C ALA A 234 -1.92 21.35 -2.21
N SER A 235 -3.09 20.73 -2.10
CA SER A 235 -3.53 19.67 -3.01
C SER A 235 -3.77 20.23 -4.42
N LEU A 236 -4.46 21.37 -4.54
CA LEU A 236 -4.64 22.07 -5.82
C LEU A 236 -3.31 22.47 -6.46
N ALA A 237 -2.36 22.97 -5.67
CA ALA A 237 -1.03 23.30 -6.18
C ALA A 237 -0.27 22.07 -6.68
N THR A 238 -0.39 20.94 -5.97
CA THR A 238 0.20 19.67 -6.42
C THR A 238 -0.46 19.18 -7.71
N ILE A 239 -1.80 19.27 -7.82
CA ILE A 239 -2.53 18.92 -9.04
C ILE A 239 -2.07 19.80 -10.22
N GLN A 240 -1.94 21.11 -10.01
CA GLN A 240 -1.45 22.04 -11.02
C GLN A 240 -0.01 21.75 -11.44
N TRP A 241 0.87 21.38 -10.49
CA TRP A 241 2.23 20.95 -10.80
C TRP A 241 2.27 19.67 -11.62
N LEU A 242 1.46 18.66 -11.28
CA LEU A 242 1.35 17.44 -12.10
C LEU A 242 0.91 17.79 -13.53
N ARG A 243 -0.08 18.69 -13.65
CA ARG A 243 -0.62 19.14 -14.95
C ARG A 243 0.40 19.96 -15.76
N GLN A 244 0.99 20.99 -15.18
CA GLN A 244 1.81 21.96 -15.91
C GLN A 244 3.30 21.62 -15.89
N GLY A 245 3.81 21.15 -14.75
CA GLY A 245 5.22 20.82 -14.54
C GLY A 245 5.60 19.43 -15.03
N LEU A 246 4.72 18.44 -14.86
CA LEU A 246 4.94 17.07 -15.35
C LEU A 246 4.15 16.73 -16.61
N HIS A 247 3.35 17.66 -17.12
CA HIS A 247 2.53 17.49 -18.33
C HIS A 247 1.55 16.30 -18.26
N TRP A 248 1.03 15.99 -17.07
CA TRP A 248 -0.04 15.01 -16.94
C TRP A 248 -1.35 15.61 -17.43
N ASN A 249 -2.08 14.84 -18.24
CA ASN A 249 -3.34 15.31 -18.81
C ASN A 249 -4.45 15.20 -17.76
N LEU A 250 -4.81 16.32 -17.13
CA LEU A 250 -5.90 16.39 -16.18
C LEU A 250 -7.25 16.25 -16.90
N ALA A 251 -8.12 15.37 -16.37
CA ALA A 251 -9.45 15.10 -16.89
C ALA A 251 -10.55 15.68 -15.98
N ALA A 252 -10.37 15.59 -14.66
CA ALA A 252 -11.31 16.19 -13.71
C ALA A 252 -10.69 16.46 -12.33
N ILE A 253 -11.29 17.38 -11.58
CA ILE A 253 -11.09 17.53 -10.13
C ILE A 253 -12.45 17.44 -9.45
N LEU A 254 -12.57 16.57 -8.45
CA LEU A 254 -13.76 16.39 -7.64
C LEU A 254 -13.48 16.74 -6.17
N ASP A 255 -14.28 17.63 -5.61
CA ASP A 255 -14.39 17.81 -4.16
C ASP A 255 -15.22 16.67 -3.58
N THR A 256 -14.65 15.94 -2.62
CA THR A 256 -15.35 14.80 -1.99
C THR A 256 -16.41 15.21 -0.96
N GLY A 257 -16.53 16.51 -0.65
CA GLY A 257 -17.40 17.05 0.39
C GLY A 257 -16.71 17.14 1.77
N SER A 258 -15.39 16.96 1.84
CA SER A 258 -14.61 16.97 3.08
C SER A 258 -13.24 17.61 2.85
N LYS A 259 -12.17 17.03 3.42
CA LYS A 259 -10.78 17.45 3.21
C LYS A 259 -10.20 16.99 1.87
N SER A 260 -10.71 15.89 1.31
CA SER A 260 -10.07 15.18 0.20
C SER A 260 -10.52 15.72 -1.16
N LEU A 261 -9.58 15.80 -2.10
CA LEU A 261 -9.84 16.06 -3.53
C LEU A 261 -9.48 14.82 -4.32
N HIS A 262 -10.33 14.42 -5.27
CA HIS A 262 -9.96 13.41 -6.26
C HIS A 262 -9.56 14.12 -7.55
N ALA A 263 -8.31 13.96 -7.98
CA ALA A 263 -7.86 14.41 -9.29
C ALA A 263 -7.79 13.23 -10.24
N TRP A 264 -8.49 13.32 -11.36
CA TRP A 264 -8.50 12.34 -12.42
C TRP A 264 -7.54 12.78 -13.50
N PHE A 265 -6.51 12.00 -13.77
CA PHE A 265 -5.59 12.21 -14.88
C PHE A 265 -5.78 11.08 -15.88
N HIS A 266 -5.63 11.35 -17.18
CA HIS A 266 -5.44 10.28 -18.14
C HIS A 266 -4.20 9.46 -17.76
N ASP A 267 -4.20 8.16 -18.03
CA ASP A 267 -3.09 7.26 -17.67
C ASP A 267 -1.74 7.83 -18.15
N PRO A 268 -0.84 8.27 -17.24
CA PRO A 268 0.46 8.83 -17.58
C PRO A 268 1.49 7.73 -17.89
N GLY A 269 1.09 6.47 -17.85
CA GLY A 269 1.91 5.29 -18.07
C GLY A 269 2.52 4.73 -16.78
N LYS A 270 2.82 3.43 -16.83
CA LYS A 270 3.28 2.64 -15.67
C LYS A 270 4.50 3.24 -14.96
N ALA A 271 5.50 3.74 -15.71
CA ALA A 271 6.72 4.30 -15.11
C ALA A 271 6.43 5.56 -14.28
N ALA A 272 5.51 6.41 -14.75
CA ALA A 272 5.10 7.61 -14.04
C ALA A 272 4.31 7.26 -12.76
N ILE A 273 3.39 6.30 -12.85
CA ILE A 273 2.61 5.78 -11.72
C ILE A 273 3.53 5.16 -10.65
N GLU A 274 4.50 4.34 -11.06
CA GLU A 274 5.46 3.71 -10.14
C GLU A 274 6.32 4.76 -9.43
N SER A 275 6.79 5.78 -10.16
CA SER A 275 7.54 6.90 -9.56
C SER A 275 6.70 7.70 -8.57
N LEU A 276 5.42 7.94 -8.89
CA LEU A 276 4.52 8.67 -7.99
C LEU A 276 4.22 7.88 -6.71
N ARG A 277 4.10 6.55 -6.77
CA ARG A 277 3.79 5.71 -5.60
C ARG A 277 4.82 5.87 -4.47
N ASP A 278 6.09 6.03 -4.81
CA ASP A 278 7.16 6.25 -3.83
C ASP A 278 7.11 7.67 -3.21
N ALA A 279 6.49 8.63 -3.92
CA ALA A 279 6.35 10.04 -3.52
C ALA A 279 4.95 10.41 -2.98
N SER A 280 3.98 9.48 -3.01
CA SER A 280 2.57 9.81 -2.80
C SER A 280 2.28 10.35 -1.40
N ARG A 281 2.79 9.67 -0.37
CA ARG A 281 2.57 10.06 1.04
C ARG A 281 3.07 11.47 1.36
N PRO A 282 4.32 11.88 1.05
CA PRO A 282 4.77 13.25 1.32
C PRO A 282 4.03 14.31 0.47
N LEU A 283 3.48 13.94 -0.69
CA LEU A 283 2.56 14.79 -1.46
C LEU A 283 1.14 14.83 -0.89
N GLY A 284 0.83 14.04 0.16
CA GLY A 284 -0.51 13.96 0.74
C GLY A 284 -1.52 13.17 -0.10
N ILE A 285 -1.03 12.26 -0.96
CA ILE A 285 -1.82 11.40 -1.84
C ILE A 285 -1.92 9.99 -1.22
N ASP A 286 -3.14 9.47 -1.12
CA ASP A 286 -3.37 8.07 -0.75
C ASP A 286 -2.92 7.13 -1.88
N ALA A 287 -2.01 6.22 -1.57
CA ALA A 287 -1.51 5.21 -2.51
C ALA A 287 -2.57 4.14 -2.85
N GLY A 288 -3.66 4.06 -2.10
CA GLY A 288 -4.71 3.04 -2.25
C GLY A 288 -5.40 3.05 -3.62
N LEU A 289 -5.50 4.20 -4.28
CA LEU A 289 -6.09 4.31 -5.64
C LEU A 289 -5.05 4.29 -6.76
N ILE A 290 -3.78 4.55 -6.44
CA ILE A 290 -2.71 4.67 -7.45
C ILE A 290 -2.51 3.32 -8.13
N GLY A 291 -2.84 3.23 -9.43
CA GLY A 291 -2.70 2.00 -10.21
C GLY A 291 -3.68 0.88 -9.84
N HIS A 292 -4.80 1.21 -9.18
CA HIS A 292 -5.86 0.27 -8.81
C HIS A 292 -7.18 0.69 -9.48
N PRO A 293 -7.32 0.47 -10.81
CA PRO A 293 -8.49 0.93 -11.56
C PRO A 293 -9.81 0.27 -11.13
N GLU A 294 -9.75 -0.88 -10.46
CA GLU A 294 -10.89 -1.56 -9.85
C GLU A 294 -11.33 -0.94 -8.51
N HIS A 295 -10.57 -0.02 -7.93
CA HIS A 295 -10.95 0.61 -6.68
C HIS A 295 -11.97 1.73 -6.91
N PRO A 296 -13.07 1.74 -6.12
CA PRO A 296 -14.12 2.72 -6.28
C PRO A 296 -13.67 4.07 -5.70
N CYS A 297 -13.97 5.14 -6.43
CA CYS A 297 -13.81 6.52 -6.01
C CYS A 297 -15.17 7.25 -6.08
N ARG A 298 -15.27 8.40 -5.41
CA ARG A 298 -16.55 9.09 -5.19
C ARG A 298 -17.09 9.72 -6.49
N LEU A 299 -18.40 9.73 -6.67
CA LEU A 299 -19.10 10.49 -7.71
C LEU A 299 -19.57 11.87 -7.17
N PRO A 300 -19.82 12.88 -8.02
CA PRO A 300 -20.49 14.11 -7.60
C PRO A 300 -21.95 13.86 -7.19
N GLY A 301 -22.54 14.82 -6.48
CA GLY A 301 -23.92 14.76 -6.00
C GLY A 301 -24.11 13.93 -4.72
N GLN A 302 -23.03 13.38 -4.17
CA GLN A 302 -23.09 12.43 -3.07
C GLN A 302 -22.84 13.12 -1.74
N ARG A 303 -23.76 12.91 -0.79
CA ARG A 303 -23.60 13.47 0.56
C ARG A 303 -22.48 12.75 1.31
N HIS A 304 -21.49 13.50 1.76
CA HIS A 304 -20.43 12.97 2.60
C HIS A 304 -20.96 12.70 4.02
N GLN A 305 -20.81 11.44 4.48
CA GLN A 305 -21.46 10.96 5.71
C GLN A 305 -21.08 11.75 6.97
N LYS A 306 -19.83 12.21 7.09
CA LYS A 306 -19.35 12.90 8.29
C LYS A 306 -19.65 14.39 8.31
N THR A 307 -19.65 15.03 7.15
CA THR A 307 -19.72 16.50 7.02
C THR A 307 -21.07 16.98 6.53
N GLY A 308 -21.89 16.09 5.97
CA GLY A 308 -23.17 16.41 5.35
C GLY A 308 -23.07 17.22 4.05
N ARG A 309 -21.87 17.59 3.60
CA ARG A 309 -21.67 18.35 2.35
C ARG A 309 -21.79 17.43 1.13
N ILE A 310 -22.17 18.01 0.00
CA ILE A 310 -22.30 17.30 -1.27
C ILE A 310 -20.95 17.32 -1.99
N SER A 311 -20.55 16.17 -2.56
CA SER A 311 -19.40 16.11 -3.47
C SER A 311 -19.72 16.80 -4.80
N ARG A 312 -18.74 17.51 -5.36
CA ARG A 312 -18.96 18.33 -6.55
C ARG A 312 -17.74 18.42 -7.43
N VAL A 313 -17.96 18.56 -8.73
CA VAL A 313 -16.90 18.76 -9.71
C VAL A 313 -16.41 20.21 -9.60
N LEU A 314 -15.09 20.38 -9.51
CA LEU A 314 -14.43 21.68 -9.46
C LEU A 314 -13.81 22.08 -10.81
N TRP A 315 -13.38 21.08 -11.58
CA TRP A 315 -12.72 21.25 -12.88
C TRP A 315 -13.04 20.03 -13.75
N LEU A 316 -13.35 20.24 -15.02
CA LEU A 316 -13.65 19.16 -15.97
C LEU A 316 -13.16 19.52 -17.36
N THR A 317 -12.43 18.61 -18.00
CA THR A 317 -11.97 18.79 -19.38
C THR A 317 -13.13 18.67 -20.35
N ASP A 318 -13.07 19.43 -21.43
CA ASP A 318 -14.09 19.47 -22.49
C ASP A 318 -13.64 18.57 -23.65
N SER A 319 -13.51 17.26 -23.42
CA SER A 319 -13.17 16.32 -24.50
C SER A 319 -13.26 14.87 -24.07
N HIS A 320 -14.00 14.07 -24.84
CA HIS A 320 -13.74 12.64 -24.94
C HIS A 320 -12.32 12.45 -25.48
N PRO A 321 -11.41 11.72 -24.80
CA PRO A 321 -10.22 11.25 -25.48
C PRO A 321 -10.69 10.40 -26.66
N GLN A 322 -10.32 10.76 -27.88
CA GLN A 322 -10.39 9.81 -28.99
C GLN A 322 -9.58 8.60 -28.54
N LEU A 323 -10.25 7.48 -28.24
CA LEU A 323 -9.58 6.21 -27.98
C LEU A 323 -8.73 5.95 -29.22
N SER A 324 -7.43 6.20 -29.13
CA SER A 324 -6.48 5.89 -30.18
C SER A 324 -6.59 4.39 -30.43
N ASP A 325 -6.91 4.01 -31.67
CA ASP A 325 -7.00 2.65 -32.17
C ASP A 325 -5.67 1.89 -31.98
N HIS A 326 -5.41 1.45 -30.75
CA HIS A 326 -4.33 0.55 -30.40
C HIS A 326 -4.93 -0.67 -29.70
N LEU A 327 -5.61 -1.49 -30.52
CA LEU A 327 -5.71 -2.93 -30.35
C LEU A 327 -4.38 -3.58 -30.77
#